data_AF-A0A6J1RBZ4-F1
#
_entry.id   AF-A0A6J1RBZ4-F1
#
_cell.length_a   1.000
_cell.length_b   1.000
_cell.length_c   1.000
_cell.angle_alpha   90.00
_cell.angle_beta   90.00
_cell.angle_gamma   90.00
#
_symmetry.space_group_name_H-M   'P 1'
#
loop_
_entity.id
_entity.type
_entity.pdbx_description
1 polymer ?
#
loop_
_entity_poly.entity_id
_entity_poly.type
_entity_poly.pdbx_seq_one_letter_code
_entity_poly.pdbx_strand_id
1 'polypeptide(L)'
;MDGENDFIVLEDVSPLGFGPASRQSCLDWAECTVILKTLAKFHAISFAYKDQKKEEFAEVASYLKETYFGSEHWNWYQKFHKKLTDIAKHALKMEYPNSKAEKQFNSYEFGSLYHKCSELIERKDAPTSIITAGDCWAPNFLVRDAGRNKKEALILDFQLARCANPIADLSFLIYSCTQKPFRDQYYDDILKIYHSELSSAIKSLGSEPEKIYPWDLFMRE
;
A
#
# COMPACT_ATOMS: atom_id res chain seq x y z
N MET A 1 -18.39 2.77 -19.05
CA MET A 1 -18.37 3.89 -18.12
C MET A 1 -18.03 5.12 -18.93
N ASP A 2 -18.99 6.04 -19.06
CA ASP A 2 -18.81 7.34 -19.73
C ASP A 2 -18.15 8.38 -18.81
N GLY A 3 -18.04 8.07 -17.52
CA GLY A 3 -17.44 8.92 -16.49
C GLY A 3 -18.33 10.09 -16.05
N GLU A 4 -19.54 10.22 -16.61
CA GLU A 4 -20.45 11.35 -16.39
C GLU A 4 -21.73 10.94 -15.65
N ASN A 5 -22.24 9.72 -15.90
CA ASN A 5 -23.46 9.21 -15.27
C ASN A 5 -23.27 7.84 -14.61
N ASP A 6 -22.02 7.43 -14.38
CA ASP A 6 -21.72 6.16 -13.75
C ASP A 6 -21.84 6.27 -12.22
N PHE A 7 -22.56 5.32 -11.64
CA PHE A 7 -22.68 5.18 -10.19
C PHE A 7 -22.26 3.77 -9.79
N ILE A 8 -21.45 3.66 -8.75
CA ILE A 8 -21.14 2.39 -8.09
C ILE A 8 -21.93 2.39 -6.78
N VAL A 9 -22.88 1.45 -6.67
CA VAL A 9 -23.60 1.20 -5.42
C VAL A 9 -22.91 0.06 -4.71
N LEU A 10 -22.39 0.34 -3.51
CA LEU A 10 -21.73 -0.64 -2.65
C LEU A 10 -22.64 -0.99 -1.46
N GLU A 11 -22.50 -2.21 -0.95
CA GLU A 11 -23.19 -2.65 0.26
C GLU A 11 -22.69 -1.84 1.47
N ASP A 12 -23.63 -1.35 2.30
CA ASP A 12 -23.29 -0.82 3.61
C ASP A 12 -23.01 -1.99 4.57
N VAL A 13 -21.73 -2.18 4.88
CA VAL A 13 -21.26 -3.26 5.77
C VAL A 13 -21.27 -2.85 7.25
N SER A 14 -21.70 -1.63 7.60
CA SER A 14 -21.81 -1.19 8.99
C SER A 14 -22.75 -2.06 9.85
N PRO A 15 -23.91 -2.58 9.35
CA PRO A 15 -24.75 -3.49 10.12
C PRO A 15 -24.08 -4.85 10.39
N LEU A 16 -23.04 -5.20 9.63
CA LEU A 16 -22.22 -6.40 9.84
C LEU A 16 -21.12 -6.17 10.90
N GLY A 17 -21.07 -4.99 11.52
CA GLY A 17 -20.12 -4.62 12.57
C GLY A 17 -18.78 -4.09 12.06
N PHE A 18 -18.65 -3.86 10.75
CA PHE A 18 -17.45 -3.25 10.18
C PHE A 18 -17.41 -1.75 10.45
N GLY A 19 -16.27 -1.27 10.91
CA GLY A 19 -15.97 0.16 11.07
C GLY A 19 -14.56 0.47 10.61
N PRO A 20 -14.21 1.75 10.37
CA PRO A 20 -12.87 2.12 9.96
C PRO A 20 -11.85 1.70 11.02
N ALA A 21 -10.69 1.20 10.58
CA ALA A 21 -9.58 0.95 11.50
C ALA A 21 -9.19 2.24 12.23
N SER A 22 -8.72 2.11 13.48
CA SER A 22 -8.47 3.28 14.31
C SER A 22 -7.42 4.19 13.68
N ARG A 23 -7.76 5.48 13.56
CA ARG A 23 -6.84 6.53 13.10
C ARG A 23 -6.10 7.20 14.25
N GLN A 24 -6.75 7.33 15.42
CA GLN A 24 -6.24 8.12 16.55
C GLN A 24 -5.24 7.32 17.40
N SER A 25 -5.44 6.01 17.48
CA SER A 25 -4.43 5.05 17.88
C SER A 25 -3.91 4.39 16.60
N CYS A 26 -2.59 4.39 16.38
CA CYS A 26 -2.01 3.53 15.34
C CYS A 26 -2.50 2.08 15.48
N LEU A 27 -2.40 1.30 14.41
CA LEU A 27 -2.89 -0.08 14.39
C LEU A 27 -2.28 -0.90 15.53
N ASP A 28 -3.13 -1.64 16.24
CA ASP A 28 -2.66 -2.68 17.15
C ASP A 28 -2.20 -3.93 16.37
N TRP A 29 -1.61 -4.90 17.07
CA TRP A 29 -1.08 -6.11 16.42
C TRP A 29 -2.16 -6.95 15.73
N ALA A 30 -3.35 -7.06 16.33
CA ALA A 30 -4.44 -7.85 15.77
C ALA A 30 -5.03 -7.19 14.52
N GLU A 31 -5.20 -5.87 14.55
CA GLU A 31 -5.65 -5.06 13.40
C GLU A 31 -4.63 -5.09 12.27
N CYS A 32 -3.36 -4.84 12.57
CA CYS A 32 -2.28 -4.90 11.60
C CYS A 32 -2.23 -6.28 10.93
N THR A 33 -2.30 -7.37 11.72
CA THR A 33 -2.27 -8.73 11.18
C THR A 33 -3.40 -9.01 10.22
N VAL A 34 -4.64 -8.64 10.56
CA VAL A 34 -5.78 -8.90 9.66
C VAL A 34 -5.73 -8.03 8.39
N ILE A 35 -5.31 -6.77 8.52
CA ILE A 35 -5.14 -5.86 7.38
C ILE A 35 -4.06 -6.38 6.43
N LEU A 36 -2.91 -6.82 6.95
CA LEU A 36 -1.83 -7.42 6.15
C LEU A 36 -2.31 -8.64 5.38
N LYS A 37 -3.11 -9.50 6.02
CA LYS A 37 -3.66 -10.69 5.37
C LYS A 37 -4.67 -10.35 4.29
N THR A 38 -5.52 -9.37 4.52
CA THR A 38 -6.48 -8.89 3.52
C THR A 38 -5.75 -8.26 2.33
N LEU A 39 -4.74 -7.41 2.58
CA LEU A 39 -3.91 -6.81 1.53
C LEU A 39 -3.12 -7.87 0.74
N ALA A 40 -2.54 -8.86 1.42
CA ALA A 40 -1.83 -9.96 0.78
C ALA A 40 -2.76 -10.77 -0.15
N LYS A 41 -4.01 -11.03 0.26
CA LYS A 41 -5.01 -11.70 -0.59
C LYS A 41 -5.40 -10.86 -1.80
N PHE A 42 -5.58 -9.55 -1.61
CA PHE A 42 -5.85 -8.63 -2.71
C PHE A 42 -4.72 -8.66 -3.75
N HIS A 43 -3.47 -8.56 -3.31
CA HIS A 43 -2.31 -8.69 -4.20
C HIS A 43 -2.17 -10.07 -4.84
N ALA A 44 -2.49 -11.15 -4.11
CA ALA A 44 -2.44 -12.52 -4.62
C ALA A 44 -3.35 -12.72 -5.84
N ILE A 45 -4.55 -12.12 -5.82
CA ILE A 45 -5.48 -12.14 -6.95
C ILE A 45 -4.79 -11.55 -8.19
N SER A 46 -4.13 -10.40 -8.04
CA SER A 46 -3.43 -9.77 -9.15
C SER A 46 -2.23 -10.58 -9.64
N PHE A 47 -1.45 -11.19 -8.76
CA PHE A 47 -0.33 -12.05 -9.16
C PHE A 47 -0.81 -13.29 -9.92
N ALA A 48 -1.81 -13.99 -9.39
CA ALA A 48 -2.37 -15.18 -10.02
C ALA A 48 -3.02 -14.85 -11.36
N TYR A 49 -3.75 -13.74 -11.45
CA TYR A 49 -4.38 -13.30 -12.70
C TYR A 49 -3.33 -12.94 -13.76
N LYS A 50 -2.25 -12.24 -13.39
CA LYS A 50 -1.14 -11.93 -14.29
C LYS A 50 -0.43 -13.18 -14.82
N ASP A 51 -0.22 -14.18 -13.96
CA ASP A 51 0.42 -15.45 -14.32
C ASP A 51 -0.46 -16.29 -15.27
N GLN A 52 -1.76 -16.37 -14.98
CA GLN A 52 -2.69 -17.24 -15.71
C GLN A 52 -3.25 -16.60 -16.99
N LYS A 53 -3.38 -15.27 -17.01
CA LYS A 53 -4.11 -14.49 -18.03
C LYS A 53 -3.36 -13.20 -18.38
N LYS A 54 -2.11 -13.35 -18.82
CA LYS A 54 -1.16 -12.24 -19.02
C LYS A 54 -1.69 -11.11 -19.91
N GLU A 55 -2.31 -11.44 -21.05
CA GLU A 55 -2.83 -10.45 -22.00
C GLU A 55 -4.04 -9.69 -21.43
N GLU A 56 -4.99 -10.41 -20.82
CA GLU A 56 -6.16 -9.80 -20.16
C GLU A 56 -5.73 -8.93 -18.98
N PHE A 57 -4.74 -9.39 -18.20
CA PHE A 57 -4.14 -8.58 -17.12
C PHE A 57 -3.54 -7.29 -17.64
N ALA A 58 -2.79 -7.34 -18.75
CA ALA A 58 -2.17 -6.16 -19.35
C ALA A 58 -3.23 -5.15 -19.83
N GLU A 59 -4.33 -5.65 -20.40
CA GLU A 59 -5.48 -4.83 -20.79
C GLU A 59 -6.11 -4.15 -19.57
N VAL A 60 -6.44 -4.90 -18.51
CA VAL A 60 -7.01 -4.35 -17.27
C VAL A 60 -6.07 -3.31 -16.64
N ALA A 61 -4.79 -3.63 -16.53
CA ALA A 61 -3.78 -2.73 -15.99
C ALA A 61 -3.62 -1.44 -16.82
N SER A 62 -3.90 -1.48 -18.13
CA SER A 62 -3.83 -0.29 -19.00
C SER A 62 -4.89 0.76 -18.71
N TYR A 63 -6.01 0.37 -18.09
CA TYR A 63 -7.06 1.30 -17.66
C TYR A 63 -6.72 2.05 -16.37
N LEU A 64 -5.76 1.55 -15.59
CA LEU A 64 -5.31 2.19 -14.36
C LEU A 64 -4.34 3.33 -14.69
N LYS A 65 -4.60 4.51 -14.12
CA LYS A 65 -3.78 5.71 -14.35
C LYS A 65 -3.12 6.14 -13.04
N GLU A 66 -1.81 6.38 -13.10
CA GLU A 66 -1.08 6.98 -12.00
C GLU A 66 -1.65 8.39 -11.72
N THR A 67 -2.03 8.64 -10.46
CA THR A 67 -2.67 9.90 -10.05
C THR A 67 -1.66 10.93 -9.56
N TYR A 68 -0.60 10.53 -8.86
CA TYR A 68 0.27 11.41 -8.10
C TYR A 68 1.73 11.40 -8.57
N PHE A 69 2.33 10.22 -8.71
CA PHE A 69 3.77 10.04 -8.85
C PHE A 69 4.21 9.78 -10.30
N GLY A 70 3.45 10.24 -11.29
CA GLY A 70 3.89 10.23 -12.69
C GLY A 70 4.89 11.38 -12.95
N SER A 71 5.93 11.17 -13.74
CA SER A 71 6.85 12.24 -14.13
C SER A 71 6.13 13.43 -14.79
N GLU A 72 5.04 13.17 -15.51
CA GLU A 72 4.15 14.17 -16.11
C GLU A 72 3.38 15.01 -15.07
N HIS A 73 3.24 14.51 -13.85
CA HIS A 73 2.45 15.11 -12.78
C HIS A 73 3.21 16.17 -11.96
N TRP A 74 4.53 16.29 -12.14
CA TRP A 74 5.36 17.18 -11.34
C TRP A 74 4.87 18.63 -11.34
N ASN A 75 4.47 19.15 -12.50
CA ASN A 75 4.10 20.55 -12.64
C ASN A 75 2.91 20.95 -11.75
N TRP A 76 1.92 20.07 -11.60
CA TRP A 76 0.78 20.30 -10.73
C TRP A 76 1.09 19.90 -9.28
N TYR A 77 1.87 18.83 -9.08
CA TYR A 77 2.15 18.27 -7.76
C TYR A 77 3.16 19.09 -6.94
N GLN A 78 4.12 19.78 -7.57
CA GLN A 78 5.24 20.46 -6.90
C GLN A 78 4.81 21.42 -5.78
N LYS A 79 3.67 22.10 -5.91
CA LYS A 79 3.16 23.01 -4.87
C LYS A 79 2.72 22.23 -3.63
N PHE A 80 2.07 21.09 -3.84
CA PHE A 80 1.68 20.18 -2.77
C PHE A 80 2.92 19.51 -2.16
N HIS A 81 3.87 19.08 -2.98
CA HIS A 81 5.17 18.56 -2.53
C HIS A 81 5.88 19.54 -1.60
N LYS A 82 5.98 20.82 -1.99
CA LYS A 82 6.57 21.87 -1.15
C LYS A 82 5.90 21.94 0.22
N LYS A 83 4.57 21.95 0.26
CA LYS A 83 3.81 22.00 1.51
C LYS A 83 4.11 20.77 2.38
N LEU A 84 4.11 19.57 1.81
CA LEU A 84 4.44 18.34 2.54
C LEU A 84 5.87 18.37 3.09
N THR A 85 6.84 18.81 2.28
CA THR A 85 8.23 18.91 2.72
C THR A 85 8.41 19.96 3.81
N ASP A 86 7.72 21.11 3.74
CA ASP A 86 7.79 22.16 4.75
C ASP A 86 7.21 21.67 6.08
N ILE A 87 6.09 20.92 6.05
CA ILE A 87 5.48 20.28 7.23
C ILE A 87 6.45 19.26 7.84
N ALA A 88 7.04 18.39 7.02
CA ALA A 88 7.98 17.37 7.48
C ALA A 88 9.24 18.00 8.12
N LYS A 89 9.80 19.05 7.49
CA LYS A 89 10.93 19.82 8.06
C LYS A 89 10.58 20.44 9.40
N HIS A 90 9.39 21.05 9.49
CA HIS A 90 8.91 21.64 10.74
C HIS A 90 8.76 20.58 11.84
N ALA A 91 8.14 19.44 11.54
CA ALA A 91 7.97 18.34 12.50
C ALA A 91 9.32 17.79 12.98
N LEU A 92 10.27 17.56 12.07
CA LEU A 92 11.62 17.08 12.44
C LEU A 92 12.35 18.07 13.34
N LYS A 93 12.25 19.37 13.04
CA LYS A 93 12.87 20.41 13.87
C LYS A 93 12.26 20.49 15.28
N MET A 94 10.95 20.29 15.38
CA MET A 94 10.22 20.36 16.66
C MET A 94 10.45 19.11 17.52
N GLU A 95 10.34 17.93 16.93
CA GLU A 95 10.41 16.65 17.67
C GLU A 95 11.85 16.14 17.84
N TYR A 96 12.75 16.46 16.90
CA TYR A 96 14.12 15.93 16.84
C TYR A 96 15.17 17.00 16.47
N PRO A 97 15.29 18.10 17.23
CA PRO A 97 16.19 19.19 16.91
C PRO A 97 17.66 18.74 16.85
N ASN A 98 18.38 19.19 15.82
CA ASN A 98 19.77 18.88 15.50
C ASN A 98 20.09 17.39 15.25
N SER A 99 19.07 16.56 15.09
CA SER A 99 19.22 15.13 14.86
C SER A 99 19.84 14.81 13.50
N LYS A 100 20.37 13.58 13.36
CA LYS A 100 20.82 13.06 12.05
C LYS A 100 19.68 13.05 11.04
N ALA A 101 18.46 12.73 11.46
CA ALA A 101 17.29 12.67 10.60
C ALA A 101 16.90 14.07 10.06
N GLU A 102 16.91 15.10 10.91
CA GLU A 102 16.66 16.47 10.48
C GLU A 102 17.70 16.92 9.44
N LYS A 103 19.00 16.72 9.72
CA LYS A 103 20.08 17.09 8.80
C LYS A 103 19.97 16.36 7.46
N GLN A 104 19.70 15.05 7.48
CA GLN A 104 19.52 14.24 6.29
C GLN A 104 18.30 14.68 5.47
N PHE A 105 17.17 14.94 6.11
CA PHE A 105 15.96 15.38 5.40
C PHE A 105 16.17 16.76 4.77
N ASN A 106 16.87 17.65 5.47
CA ASN A 106 17.19 18.99 4.97
C ASN A 106 18.23 18.99 3.84
N SER A 107 19.03 17.92 3.68
CA SER A 107 19.99 17.81 2.56
C SER A 107 19.34 17.38 1.24
N TYR A 108 18.06 17.00 1.25
CA TYR A 108 17.37 16.63 0.01
C TYR A 108 17.03 17.87 -0.83
N GLU A 109 17.45 17.84 -2.09
CA GLU A 109 17.04 18.81 -3.11
C GLU A 109 15.52 18.80 -3.31
N PHE A 110 14.95 19.97 -3.61
CA PHE A 110 13.51 20.08 -3.85
C PHE A 110 13.09 19.18 -5.02
N GLY A 111 12.07 18.33 -4.80
CA GLY A 111 11.59 17.38 -5.79
C GLY A 111 12.32 16.03 -5.80
N SER A 112 13.48 15.89 -5.17
CA SER A 112 14.24 14.61 -5.16
C SER A 112 13.41 13.43 -4.60
N LEU A 113 12.67 13.66 -3.52
CA LEU A 113 11.77 12.65 -2.94
C LEU A 113 10.62 12.30 -3.88
N TYR A 114 10.05 13.29 -4.58
CA TYR A 114 9.00 13.05 -5.57
C TYR A 114 9.52 12.20 -6.73
N HIS A 115 10.66 12.60 -7.32
CA HIS A 115 11.27 11.86 -8.42
C HIS A 115 11.63 10.44 -8.02
N LYS A 116 12.04 10.22 -6.76
CA LYS A 116 12.29 8.87 -6.27
C LYS A 116 11.01 8.05 -6.17
N CYS A 117 9.91 8.62 -5.69
CA CYS A 117 8.60 7.96 -5.73
C CYS A 117 8.18 7.64 -7.16
N SER A 118 8.33 8.59 -8.10
CA SER A 118 8.04 8.36 -9.52
C SER A 118 8.83 7.20 -10.10
N GLU A 119 10.14 7.14 -9.86
CA GLU A 119 11.01 6.06 -10.33
C GLU A 119 10.57 4.67 -9.81
N LEU A 120 10.03 4.61 -8.59
CA LEU A 120 9.54 3.35 -7.99
C LEU A 120 8.19 2.94 -8.56
N ILE A 121 7.30 3.91 -8.81
CA ILE A 121 5.93 3.65 -9.26
C ILE A 121 5.83 3.43 -10.78
N GLU A 122 6.67 4.08 -11.59
CA GLU A 122 6.63 3.98 -13.06
C GLU A 122 7.09 2.61 -13.61
N ARG A 123 7.56 1.69 -12.75
CA ARG A 123 8.01 0.33 -13.14
C ARG A 123 6.85 -0.63 -13.43
N LYS A 124 5.77 -0.16 -14.04
CA LYS A 124 4.53 -0.93 -14.26
C LYS A 124 4.70 -2.23 -15.06
N ASP A 125 5.71 -2.29 -15.93
CA ASP A 125 5.98 -3.46 -16.79
C ASP A 125 6.91 -4.49 -16.13
N ALA A 126 7.38 -4.25 -14.90
CA ALA A 126 8.24 -5.19 -14.18
C ALA A 126 7.49 -6.51 -13.90
N PRO A 127 8.19 -7.66 -13.86
CA PRO A 127 7.58 -8.95 -13.50
C PRO A 127 6.86 -8.90 -12.15
N THR A 128 7.38 -8.12 -11.19
CA THR A 128 6.86 -7.96 -9.83
C THR A 128 5.72 -6.94 -9.70
N SER A 129 5.45 -6.16 -10.75
CA SER A 129 4.38 -5.17 -10.74
C SER A 129 3.01 -5.81 -10.91
N ILE A 130 2.07 -5.42 -10.06
CA ILE A 130 0.71 -5.94 -9.98
C ILE A 130 -0.27 -4.78 -9.76
N ILE A 131 -1.57 -5.05 -9.83
CA ILE A 131 -2.59 -4.10 -9.41
C ILE A 131 -2.51 -3.95 -7.89
N THR A 132 -2.10 -2.76 -7.47
CA THR A 132 -1.99 -2.32 -6.08
C THR A 132 -3.20 -1.45 -5.72
N ALA A 133 -3.56 -1.38 -4.45
CA ALA A 133 -4.64 -0.54 -3.95
C ALA A 133 -4.25 0.95 -4.00
N GLY A 134 -2.98 1.26 -3.75
CA GLY A 134 -2.38 2.58 -3.94
C GLY A 134 -2.68 3.62 -2.87
N ASP A 135 -3.58 3.32 -1.92
CA ASP A 135 -3.89 4.17 -0.75
C ASP A 135 -4.09 3.32 0.53
N CYS A 136 -3.10 2.51 0.87
CA CYS A 136 -3.14 1.61 2.04
C CYS A 136 -2.96 2.32 3.41
N TRP A 137 -3.68 3.42 3.65
CA TRP A 137 -3.78 4.04 4.97
C TRP A 137 -4.95 3.45 5.79
N ALA A 138 -4.86 3.49 7.12
CA ALA A 138 -5.76 2.77 8.03
C ALA A 138 -7.28 3.01 7.77
N PRO A 139 -7.77 4.24 7.50
CA PRO A 139 -9.18 4.47 7.21
C PRO A 139 -9.74 3.75 5.97
N ASN A 140 -8.89 3.35 5.02
CA ASN A 140 -9.31 2.58 3.84
C ASN A 140 -9.44 1.07 4.13
N PHE A 141 -9.27 0.68 5.40
CA PHE A 141 -9.57 -0.66 5.88
C PHE A 141 -10.72 -0.61 6.88
N LEU A 142 -11.79 -1.36 6.61
CA LEU A 142 -12.83 -1.60 7.60
C LEU A 142 -12.50 -2.86 8.37
N VAL A 143 -12.55 -2.79 9.69
CA VAL A 143 -12.27 -3.90 10.59
C VAL A 143 -13.49 -4.18 11.44
N ARG A 144 -13.75 -5.47 11.71
CA ARG A 144 -14.70 -5.90 12.74
C ARG A 144 -14.10 -6.95 13.66
N ASP A 145 -14.67 -7.06 14.85
CA ASP A 145 -14.45 -8.21 15.73
C ASP A 145 -15.42 -9.33 15.31
N ALA A 146 -14.86 -10.48 14.93
CA ALA A 146 -15.61 -11.69 14.56
C ALA A 146 -15.79 -12.67 15.73
N GLY A 147 -15.43 -12.25 16.95
CA GLY A 147 -15.42 -13.05 18.16
C GLY A 147 -14.23 -13.98 18.27
N ARG A 148 -14.04 -14.57 19.46
CA ARG A 148 -12.94 -15.53 19.75
C ARG A 148 -11.55 -14.97 19.43
N ASN A 149 -11.32 -13.68 19.69
CA ASN A 149 -10.08 -12.96 19.37
C ASN A 149 -9.73 -12.97 17.87
N LYS A 150 -10.72 -13.08 16.98
CA LYS A 150 -10.54 -12.97 15.54
C LYS A 150 -11.05 -11.62 15.07
N LYS A 151 -10.24 -10.93 14.27
CA LYS A 151 -10.67 -9.76 13.51
C LYS A 151 -10.80 -10.12 12.05
N GLU A 152 -11.67 -9.41 11.34
CA GLU A 152 -11.81 -9.46 9.88
C GLU A 152 -11.61 -8.06 9.31
N ALA A 153 -11.05 -7.97 8.10
CA ALA A 153 -10.82 -6.69 7.44
C ALA A 153 -11.25 -6.71 5.98
N LEU A 154 -11.82 -5.58 5.54
CA LEU A 154 -12.19 -5.28 4.15
C LEU A 154 -11.37 -4.08 3.68
N ILE A 155 -10.99 -4.08 2.40
CA ILE A 155 -10.36 -2.93 1.75
C ILE A 155 -11.47 -2.15 1.03
N LEU A 156 -11.41 -0.83 1.11
CA LEU A 156 -12.24 0.07 0.32
C LEU A 156 -11.36 1.12 -0.37
N ASP A 157 -12.01 1.92 -1.21
CA ASP A 157 -11.43 3.08 -1.88
C ASP A 157 -10.21 2.75 -2.75
N PHE A 158 -10.50 2.33 -3.98
CA PHE A 158 -9.50 1.99 -5.00
C PHE A 158 -9.21 3.16 -5.94
N GLN A 159 -9.49 4.41 -5.55
CA GLN A 159 -9.33 5.58 -6.42
C GLN A 159 -7.87 5.80 -6.88
N LEU A 160 -6.92 5.30 -6.09
CA LEU A 160 -5.49 5.40 -6.32
C LEU A 160 -4.87 4.09 -6.85
N ALA A 161 -5.70 3.12 -7.24
CA ALA A 161 -5.23 1.84 -7.74
C ALA A 161 -4.40 2.01 -9.01
N ARG A 162 -3.31 1.24 -9.08
CA ARG A 162 -2.30 1.37 -10.13
C ARG A 162 -1.56 0.05 -10.32
N CYS A 163 -0.91 -0.12 -11.47
CA CYS A 163 0.02 -1.22 -11.68
C CYS A 163 1.42 -0.82 -11.19
N ALA A 164 1.83 -1.36 -10.03
CA ALA A 164 3.09 -1.03 -9.38
C ALA A 164 3.60 -2.20 -8.53
N ASN A 165 4.77 -2.03 -7.93
CA ASN A 165 5.32 -3.00 -7.00
C ASN A 165 4.48 -3.08 -5.70
N PRO A 166 4.12 -4.27 -5.20
CA PRO A 166 3.32 -4.43 -3.96
C PRO A 166 3.98 -3.83 -2.71
N ILE A 167 5.30 -3.64 -2.72
CA ILE A 167 6.05 -3.00 -1.62
C ILE A 167 5.62 -1.54 -1.43
N ALA A 168 5.10 -0.86 -2.47
CA ALA A 168 4.57 0.49 -2.33
C ALA A 168 3.42 0.56 -1.32
N ASP A 169 2.44 -0.33 -1.46
CA ASP A 169 1.31 -0.45 -0.53
C ASP A 169 1.74 -0.92 0.85
N LEU A 170 2.59 -1.95 0.92
CA LEU A 170 3.07 -2.50 2.18
C LEU A 170 3.87 -1.46 2.99
N SER A 171 4.77 -0.74 2.32
CA SER A 171 5.57 0.32 2.95
C SER A 171 4.69 1.47 3.43
N PHE A 172 3.72 1.88 2.60
CA PHE A 172 2.82 2.96 2.97
C PHE A 172 1.99 2.59 4.21
N LEU A 173 1.44 1.37 4.26
CA LEU A 173 0.73 0.84 5.43
C LEU A 173 1.63 0.83 6.68
N ILE A 174 2.82 0.24 6.59
CA ILE A 174 3.73 0.07 7.74
C ILE A 174 4.14 1.44 8.30
N TYR A 175 4.61 2.35 7.46
CA TYR A 175 5.19 3.61 7.93
C TYR A 175 4.13 4.66 8.29
N SER A 176 2.95 4.62 7.68
CA SER A 176 1.88 5.59 7.96
C SER A 176 0.95 5.17 9.08
N CYS A 177 0.82 3.86 9.36
CA CYS A 177 -0.20 3.35 10.27
C CYS A 177 0.35 2.72 11.55
N THR A 178 1.67 2.62 11.72
CA THR A 178 2.31 2.05 12.92
C THR A 178 3.27 3.04 13.60
N GLN A 179 3.51 2.83 14.89
CA GLN A 179 4.52 3.59 15.64
C GLN A 179 5.89 2.94 15.57
N LYS A 180 6.94 3.71 15.88
CA LYS A 180 8.31 3.17 15.91
C LYS A 180 8.46 1.96 16.85
N PRO A 181 7.99 1.96 18.11
CA PRO A 181 8.15 0.80 19.00
C PRO A 181 7.48 -0.46 18.46
N PHE A 182 6.34 -0.29 17.77
CA PHE A 182 5.66 -1.39 17.08
C PHE A 182 6.55 -1.99 15.99
N ARG A 183 7.16 -1.15 15.14
CA ARG A 183 8.09 -1.62 14.11
C ARG A 183 9.34 -2.25 14.70
N ASP A 184 9.92 -1.66 15.74
CA ASP A 184 11.10 -2.22 16.41
C ASP A 184 10.83 -3.64 16.91
N GLN A 185 9.60 -3.93 17.34
CA GLN A 185 9.19 -5.23 17.83
C GLN A 185 8.76 -6.20 16.73
N TYR A 186 8.01 -5.73 15.72
CA TYR A 186 7.25 -6.61 14.83
C TYR A 186 7.60 -6.51 13.35
N TYR A 187 8.57 -5.68 12.93
CA TYR A 187 8.83 -5.43 11.50
C TYR A 187 9.06 -6.71 10.70
N ASP A 188 9.92 -7.61 11.19
CA ASP A 188 10.21 -8.88 10.50
C ASP A 188 8.98 -9.80 10.45
N ASP A 189 8.16 -9.80 11.50
CA ASP A 189 6.94 -10.61 11.55
C ASP A 189 5.88 -10.08 10.59
N ILE A 190 5.75 -8.76 10.44
CA ILE A 190 4.88 -8.12 9.45
C ILE A 190 5.23 -8.60 8.04
N LEU A 191 6.52 -8.56 7.68
CA LEU A 191 7.00 -9.00 6.37
C LEU A 191 6.71 -10.48 6.13
N LYS A 192 6.99 -11.34 7.12
CA LYS A 192 6.71 -12.78 7.06
C LYS A 192 5.22 -13.10 6.94
N ILE A 193 4.37 -12.43 7.73
CA ILE A 193 2.92 -12.61 7.69
C ILE A 193 2.38 -12.25 6.32
N TYR A 194 2.75 -11.08 5.81
CA TYR A 194 2.33 -10.62 4.50
C TYR A 194 2.73 -11.61 3.40
N HIS A 195 4.01 -11.97 3.31
CA HIS A 195 4.50 -12.87 2.25
C HIS A 195 3.95 -14.28 2.38
N SER A 196 3.82 -14.82 3.60
CA SER A 196 3.26 -16.14 3.83
C SER A 196 1.79 -16.21 3.42
N GLU A 197 0.98 -15.20 3.76
CA GLU A 197 -0.43 -15.16 3.36
C GLU A 197 -0.56 -14.96 1.84
N LEU A 198 0.27 -14.09 1.25
CA LEU A 198 0.35 -13.85 -0.19
C LEU A 198 0.64 -15.16 -0.93
N SER A 199 1.69 -15.87 -0.51
CA SER A 199 2.11 -17.13 -1.13
C SER A 199 1.03 -18.20 -1.00
N SER A 200 0.42 -18.34 0.18
CA SER A 200 -0.68 -19.28 0.40
C SER A 200 -1.90 -18.95 -0.48
N ALA A 201 -2.21 -17.67 -0.66
CA ALA A 201 -3.33 -17.23 -1.49
C ALA A 201 -3.05 -17.44 -2.98
N ILE A 202 -1.85 -17.10 -3.49
CA ILE A 202 -1.43 -17.38 -4.88
C ILE A 202 -1.56 -18.88 -5.18
N LYS A 203 -1.06 -19.74 -4.27
CA LYS A 203 -1.18 -21.19 -4.40
C LYS A 203 -2.63 -21.68 -4.44
N SER A 204 -3.49 -21.10 -3.60
CA SER A 204 -4.91 -21.43 -3.56
C SER A 204 -5.66 -21.01 -4.83
N LEU A 205 -5.16 -19.99 -5.53
CA LEU A 205 -5.68 -19.52 -6.81
C LEU A 205 -5.14 -20.32 -8.01
N GLY A 206 -4.27 -21.32 -7.79
CA GLY A 206 -3.79 -22.24 -8.83
C GLY A 206 -2.46 -21.86 -9.47
N SER A 207 -1.74 -20.89 -8.93
CA SER A 207 -0.42 -20.45 -9.40
C SER A 207 0.71 -20.89 -8.46
N GLU A 208 1.97 -20.88 -8.92
CA GLU A 208 3.13 -21.31 -8.12
C GLU A 208 3.87 -20.09 -7.50
N PRO A 209 3.69 -19.78 -6.19
CA PRO A 209 4.24 -18.58 -5.59
C PRO A 209 5.77 -18.54 -5.61
N GLU A 210 6.44 -19.69 -5.52
CA GLU A 210 7.90 -19.82 -5.57
C GLU A 210 8.48 -19.43 -6.94
N LYS A 211 7.68 -19.51 -8.01
CA LYS A 211 8.08 -19.04 -9.35
C LYS A 211 7.78 -17.56 -9.56
N ILE A 212 6.66 -17.08 -9.02
CA ILE A 212 6.13 -15.73 -9.31
C ILE A 212 6.75 -14.68 -8.38
N TYR A 213 6.77 -14.95 -7.08
CA TYR A 213 7.21 -13.97 -6.08
C TYR A 213 7.80 -14.65 -4.82
N PRO A 214 8.94 -15.36 -4.96
CA PRO A 214 9.58 -16.04 -3.83
C PRO A 214 10.09 -15.05 -2.77
N TRP A 215 10.31 -15.54 -1.54
CA TRP A 215 10.76 -14.73 -0.39
C TRP A 215 12.03 -13.92 -0.69
N ASP A 216 13.03 -14.52 -1.34
CA ASP A 216 14.28 -13.83 -1.67
C ASP A 216 14.10 -12.72 -2.72
N LEU A 217 13.09 -12.83 -3.58
CA LEU A 217 12.73 -11.74 -4.48
C LEU A 217 12.03 -10.64 -3.69
N PHE A 218 11.02 -10.97 -2.89
CA PHE A 218 10.32 -10.02 -2.03
C PHE A 218 11.26 -9.21 -1.14
N MET A 219 12.27 -9.83 -0.53
CA MET A 219 13.23 -9.15 0.34
C MET A 219 14.27 -8.28 -0.40
N ARG A 220 14.41 -8.43 -1.73
CA ARG A 220 15.30 -7.59 -2.55
C ARG A 220 14.62 -6.33 -3.08
N GLU A 221 13.30 -6.36 -3.20
CA GLU A 221 12.47 -5.22 -3.62
C GLU A 221 12.35 -4.17 -2.51
#